data_AF-A0A359LR55-F1
#
_entry.id   AF-A0A359LR55-F1
#
_cell.length_a   1.000
_cell.length_b   1.000
_cell.length_c   1.000
_cell.angle_alpha   90.00
_cell.angle_beta   90.00
_cell.angle_gamma   90.00
#
_symmetry.space_group_name_H-M   'P 1'
#
loop_
_entity.id
_entity.type
_entity.pdbx_description
1 polymer ?
#
loop_
_entity_poly.entity_id
_entity_poly.type
_entity_poly.pdbx_seq_one_letter_code
_entity_poly.pdbx_strand_id
1 'polypeptide(L)' 'MPPGPSGPARSKDEIALELMKFITVTTGYGKGVSSPGFGGKSTTRTPEEQAEALLQLFDRCRDAVGK' A
#
# COMPACT_ATOMS: atom_id res chain seq x y z
N MET A 1 23.28 -17.62 29.60
CA MET A 1 23.50 -16.81 28.38
C MET A 1 22.14 -16.26 27.96
N PRO A 2 21.88 -14.94 28.02
CA PRO A 2 20.62 -14.40 27.52
C PRO A 2 20.62 -14.43 25.98
N PRO A 3 19.51 -14.79 25.31
CA PRO A 3 19.42 -14.60 23.88
C PRO A 3 19.41 -13.09 23.61
N GLY A 4 20.42 -12.61 22.87
CA GLY A 4 20.47 -11.21 22.42
C GLY A 4 19.23 -10.85 21.61
N PRO A 5 18.91 -9.55 21.49
CA PRO A 5 17.79 -9.11 20.67
C PRO A 5 18.08 -9.57 19.25
N SER A 6 17.37 -10.61 18.83
CA SER A 6 17.27 -10.98 17.43
C SER A 6 16.62 -9.76 16.80
N GLY A 7 17.42 -8.88 16.18
CA GLY A 7 16.92 -7.71 15.48
C GLY A 7 15.75 -8.15 14.60
N PRO A 8 14.68 -7.34 14.47
CA PRO A 8 13.42 -7.78 13.91
C PRO A 8 13.72 -8.46 12.58
N ALA A 9 13.59 -9.78 12.54
CA ALA A 9 13.62 -10.51 11.30
C ALA A 9 12.47 -9.90 10.51
N ARG A 10 12.78 -9.00 9.56
CA ARG A 10 11.84 -8.09 8.86
C ARG A 10 10.47 -8.76 8.85
N SER A 11 9.59 -8.36 9.78
CA SER A 11 8.36 -9.11 10.01
C SER A 11 7.60 -9.15 8.69
N LYS A 12 6.87 -10.23 8.44
CA LYS A 12 6.04 -10.34 7.21
C LYS A 12 5.17 -9.09 7.03
N ASP A 13 4.69 -8.51 8.13
CA ASP A 13 4.02 -7.21 8.19
C ASP A 13 4.86 -6.05 7.67
N GLU A 14 6.13 -5.93 8.05
CA GLU A 14 7.02 -4.86 7.60
C GLU A 14 7.33 -4.97 6.10
N ILE A 15 7.48 -6.19 5.59
CA ILE A 15 7.66 -6.46 4.16
C ILE A 15 6.39 -6.13 3.38
N ALA A 16 5.21 -6.49 3.89
CA ALA A 16 3.92 -6.16 3.28
C ALA A 16 3.67 -4.64 3.24
N LEU A 17 4.06 -3.91 4.29
CA LEU A 17 3.98 -2.45 4.35
C LEU A 17 4.89 -1.78 3.30
N GLU A 18 6.12 -2.29 3.14
CA GLU A 18 7.07 -1.77 2.15
C GLU A 18 6.61 -2.06 0.72
N LEU A 19 6.05 -3.25 0.47
CA LEU A 19 5.45 -3.62 -0.81
C LEU A 19 4.23 -2.75 -1.14
N MET A 20 3.33 -2.54 -0.18
CA MET A 20 2.17 -1.66 -0.34
C MET A 20 2.62 -0.24 -0.68
N LYS A 21 3.60 0.31 0.05
CA LYS A 21 4.17 1.64 -0.20
C LYS A 21 4.78 1.72 -1.60
N PHE A 22 5.54 0.71 -2.03
CA PHE A 22 6.10 0.65 -3.38
C PHE A 22 5.02 0.71 -4.45
N ILE A 23 3.95 -0.08 -4.32
CA ILE A 23 2.83 -0.08 -5.28
C ILE A 23 2.14 1.28 -5.30
N THR A 24 1.86 1.84 -4.13
CA THR A 24 1.20 3.15 -3.99
C THR A 24 2.01 4.27 -4.67
N VAL A 25 3.34 4.26 -4.49
CA VAL A 25 4.25 5.24 -5.09
C VAL A 25 4.44 5.03 -6.59
N THR A 26 4.58 3.78 -7.04
CA THR A 26 4.85 3.45 -8.45
C THR A 26 3.63 3.57 -9.34
N THR A 27 2.46 3.18 -8.86
CA THR A 27 1.21 3.23 -9.63
C THR A 27 0.41 4.51 -9.38
N GLY A 28 0.80 5.32 -8.40
CA GLY A 28 -0.01 6.46 -7.95
C GLY A 28 -1.33 6.03 -7.31
N TYR A 29 -1.40 4.84 -6.69
CA TYR A 29 -2.61 4.34 -6.04
C TYR A 29 -3.07 5.36 -4.97
N GLY A 30 -4.25 5.98 -5.15
CA GLY A 30 -4.76 7.04 -4.24
C GLY A 30 -4.44 8.47 -4.67
N LYS A 31 -3.49 8.71 -5.58
CA LYS A 31 -3.45 9.97 -6.32
C LYS A 31 -4.47 9.85 -7.43
N GLY A 32 -5.63 10.49 -7.27
CA GLY A 32 -6.60 10.63 -8.35
C GLY A 32 -5.87 11.01 -9.64
N VAL A 33 -6.17 10.31 -10.73
CA VAL A 33 -5.44 10.45 -12.01
C VAL A 33 -5.50 11.90 -12.48
N SER A 34 -4.48 12.68 -12.12
CA SER A 34 -4.30 14.04 -12.60
C SER A 34 -3.67 13.95 -13.99
N SER A 35 -4.49 13.61 -14.98
CA SER A 35 -4.08 13.71 -16.38
C SER A 35 -4.00 15.20 -16.76
N PRO A 36 -2.86 15.71 -17.21
CA PRO A 36 -2.77 17.06 -17.74
C PRO A 36 -3.45 17.11 -19.11
N GLY A 37 -4.74 17.44 -19.13
CA GLY A 37 -5.51 17.62 -20.37
C GLY A 37 -7.01 17.61 -20.14
N PHE A 38 -7.61 18.80 -20.20
CA PHE A 38 -9.04 19.10 -20.38
C PHE A 38 -10.05 18.46 -19.39
N GLY A 39 -10.80 19.32 -18.71
CA GLY A 39 -11.78 18.95 -17.68
C GLY A 39 -12.73 17.83 -18.10
N GLY A 40 -12.78 16.79 -17.27
CA GLY A 40 -13.74 15.71 -17.39
C GLY A 40 -13.77 14.92 -16.11
N LYS A 41 -14.38 15.48 -15.05
CA LYS A 41 -14.85 14.77 -13.86
C LYS A 41 -13.91 13.63 -13.47
N SER A 42 -12.76 13.99 -12.91
CA SER A 42 -12.05 13.06 -12.05
C SER A 42 -13.10 12.54 -11.08
N THR A 43 -13.48 11.27 -11.21
CA THR A 43 -14.13 10.56 -10.12
C THR A 43 -13.10 10.61 -9.01
N THR A 44 -13.19 11.68 -8.22
CA THR A 44 -12.41 11.85 -7.02
C THR A 44 -13.00 10.78 -6.15
N ARG A 45 -12.39 9.58 -6.23
CA ARG A 45 -12.76 8.45 -5.40
C ARG A 45 -12.88 9.01 -4.01
N THR A 46 -14.05 8.82 -3.38
CA THR A 46 -14.28 9.41 -2.06
C THR A 46 -13.13 8.97 -1.15
N PRO A 47 -12.71 9.79 -0.17
CA PRO A 47 -11.60 9.42 0.70
C PRO A 47 -11.83 8.07 1.38
N GLU A 48 -13.10 7.71 1.65
CA GLU A 48 -13.52 6.41 2.14
C GLU A 48 -13.22 5.28 1.14
N GLU A 49 -13.64 5.41 -0.12
CA GLU A 49 -13.33 4.43 -1.15
C GLU A 49 -11.82 4.32 -1.41
N GLN A 50 -11.05 5.41 -1.31
CA GLN A 50 -9.59 5.37 -1.44
C GLN A 50 -8.95 4.59 -0.29
N ALA A 51 -9.41 4.81 0.94
CA ALA A 51 -8.96 4.06 2.10
C ALA A 51 -9.27 2.56 1.95
N GLU A 52 -10.48 2.22 1.48
CA GLU A 52 -10.86 0.82 1.22
C GLU A 52 -9.97 0.16 0.15
N ALA A 53 -9.59 0.92 -0.90
CA ALA A 53 -8.63 0.46 -1.90
C ALA A 53 -7.27 0.11 -1.30
N LEU A 54 -6.75 0.99 -0.45
CA LEU A 54 -5.46 0.83 0.20
C LEU A 54 -5.50 -0.36 1.17
N LEU A 55 -6.60 -0.54 1.89
CA LEU A 55 -6.80 -1.69 2.79
C LEU A 55 -6.85 -3.01 2.02
N GLN A 56 -7.58 -3.09 0.90
CA GLN A 56 -7.57 -4.29 0.05
C GLN A 56 -6.19 -4.59 -0.55
N LEU A 57 -5.47 -3.56 -0.97
CA LEU A 57 -4.11 -3.71 -1.49
C LEU A 57 -3.18 -4.27 -0.40
N PHE A 58 -3.28 -3.73 0.82
CA PHE A 58 -2.51 -4.21 1.96
C PHE A 58 -2.80 -5.67 2.27
N ASP A 59 -4.06 -6.10 2.26
CA ASP A 59 -4.46 -7.48 2.50
C ASP A 59 -3.84 -8.44 1.46
N ARG A 60 -3.89 -8.06 0.18
CA ARG A 60 -3.21 -8.80 -0.91
C ARG A 60 -1.70 -8.85 -0.73
N CYS A 61 -1.07 -7.76 -0.30
CA CYS A 61 0.37 -7.74 -0.01
C CYS A 61 0.73 -8.67 1.16
N ARG A 62 -0.10 -8.70 2.21
CA ARG A 62 0.08 -9.61 3.34
C ARG A 62 -0.06 -11.07 2.93
N ASP A 63 -1.06 -11.40 2.12
CA ASP A 63 -1.23 -12.77 1.60
C ASP A 63 -0.01 -13.20 0.76
N ALA A 64 0.47 -12.32 -0.13
CA ALA A 64 1.62 -12.58 -0.98
C ALA A 64 2.93 -12.82 -0.20
N VAL A 65 3.12 -12.16 0.94
CA VAL A 65 4.28 -12.32 1.84
C VAL A 65 4.05 -13.41 2.89
N GLY A 66 2.78 -13.69 3.20
CA GLY A 66 2.29 -14.68 4.15
C GLY A 66 2.45 -16.11 3.66
N LYS A 67 2.39 -16.29 2.34
CA LYS A 67 2.58 -17.55 1.64
C LYS A 67 3.99 -18.15 1.78
#